data_AF-A0A5B9FJS9-F1
#
_entry.id   AF-A0A5B9FJS9-F1
#
_cell.length_a   1.000
_cell.length_b   1.000
_cell.length_c   1.000
_cell.angle_alpha   90.00
_cell.angle_beta   90.00
_cell.angle_gamma   90.00
#
_symmetry.space_group_name_H-M   'P 1'
#
loop_
_entity.id
_entity.type
_entity.pdbx_description
1 polymer ?
#
loop_
_entity_poly.entity_id
_entity_poly.type
_entity_poly.pdbx_seq_one_letter_code
_entity_poly.pdbx_strand_id
1 'polypeptide(L)'
;MSKSDSLFVTDAECARRLGISLDQFKTALPAVVKEGFPLKDPLFGDLWYWPAVRTWLDRRYHLQPPDGVTAPPGLDEQEPWK
;
A
#
# COMPACT_ATOMS: atom_id res chain seq x y z
N MET A 1 8.32 -11.63 18.18
CA MET A 1 7.77 -11.37 16.83
C MET A 1 6.25 -11.37 16.94
N SER A 2 5.65 -10.19 17.02
CA SER A 2 4.20 -10.00 17.10
C SER A 2 3.55 -10.45 15.78
N LYS A 3 2.32 -10.99 15.82
CA LYS A 3 1.50 -11.47 14.68
C LYS A 3 1.27 -10.44 13.54
N SER A 4 1.88 -9.26 13.63
CA SER A 4 1.71 -8.10 12.76
C SER A 4 2.55 -8.16 11.47
N ASP A 5 3.48 -9.10 11.34
CA ASP A 5 4.46 -9.12 10.23
C ASP A 5 4.02 -9.93 8.99
N SER A 6 2.88 -10.61 9.03
CA SER A 6 2.39 -11.37 7.87
C SER A 6 2.10 -10.44 6.70
N LEU A 7 2.74 -10.69 5.56
CA LEU A 7 2.58 -9.93 4.32
C LEU A 7 1.24 -10.21 3.63
N PHE A 8 0.79 -11.47 3.69
CA PHE A 8 -0.50 -11.90 3.15
C PHE A 8 -1.53 -11.99 4.27
N VAL A 9 -2.66 -11.31 4.09
CA VAL A 9 -3.72 -11.19 5.09
C VAL A 9 -5.07 -11.57 4.52
N THR A 10 -5.92 -12.20 5.32
CA THR A 10 -7.32 -12.51 4.95
C THR A 10 -8.19 -11.25 5.03
N ASP A 11 -9.43 -11.30 4.52
CA ASP A 11 -10.39 -10.20 4.65
C ASP A 11 -10.58 -9.75 6.11
N ALA A 12 -10.68 -10.71 7.04
CA ALA A 12 -10.87 -10.46 8.46
C ALA A 12 -9.63 -9.85 9.13
N GLU A 13 -8.43 -10.20 8.65
CA GLU A 13 -7.20 -9.64 9.17
C GLU A 13 -6.94 -8.24 8.59
N CYS A 14 -7.26 -8.03 7.31
CA CYS A 14 -7.22 -6.71 6.67
C CYS A 14 -8.16 -5.73 7.40
N ALA A 15 -9.42 -6.12 7.62
CA ALA A 15 -10.39 -5.30 8.36
C ALA A 15 -9.90 -4.96 9.79
N ARG A 16 -9.34 -5.95 10.51
CA ARG A 16 -8.77 -5.74 11.85
C ARG A 16 -7.60 -4.75 11.85
N ARG A 17 -6.71 -4.80 10.85
CA ARG A 17 -5.59 -3.86 10.73
C ARG A 17 -6.06 -2.44 10.36
N LEU A 18 -7.13 -2.32 9.60
CA LEU A 18 -7.78 -1.04 9.28
C LEU A 18 -8.61 -0.49 10.45
N GLY A 19 -8.84 -1.28 11.50
CA GLY A 19 -9.65 -0.88 12.66
C GLY A 19 -11.16 -0.85 12.38
N ILE A 20 -11.63 -1.53 11.32
CA ILE A 20 -13.05 -1.58 10.93
C ILE A 20 -13.60 -3.00 11.05
N SER A 21 -14.93 -3.13 11.09
CA SER A 21 -15.56 -4.46 11.07
C SER A 21 -15.45 -5.11 9.68
N LEU A 22 -15.51 -6.44 9.65
CA LEU A 22 -15.48 -7.19 8.39
C LEU A 22 -16.68 -6.85 7.48
N ASP A 23 -17.84 -6.58 8.05
CA ASP A 23 -19.01 -6.13 7.29
C ASP A 23 -18.77 -4.75 6.66
N GLN A 24 -18.22 -3.79 7.40
CA GLN A 24 -17.86 -2.48 6.87
C GLN A 24 -16.82 -2.59 5.74
N PHE A 25 -15.82 -3.46 5.92
CA PHE A 25 -14.82 -3.73 4.88
C PHE A 25 -15.46 -4.29 3.60
N LYS A 26 -16.37 -5.26 3.72
CA LYS A 26 -17.11 -5.82 2.58
C LYS A 26 -18.00 -4.79 1.88
N THR A 27 -18.64 -3.91 2.64
CA THR A 27 -19.46 -2.82 2.09
C THR A 27 -18.62 -1.77 1.37
N ALA A 28 -17.43 -1.44 1.88
CA ALA A 28 -16.52 -0.48 1.27
C ALA A 28 -15.77 -1.06 0.04
N LEU A 29 -15.54 -2.38 0.01
CA LEU A 29 -14.79 -3.07 -1.04
C LEU A 29 -15.15 -2.66 -2.48
N PRO A 30 -16.44 -2.68 -2.90
CA PRO A 30 -16.79 -2.32 -4.28
C PRO A 30 -16.53 -0.85 -4.61
N ALA A 31 -16.53 0.05 -3.62
CA ALA A 31 -16.19 1.45 -3.84
C ALA A 31 -14.68 1.61 -4.00
N VAL A 32 -13.89 1.03 -3.10
CA VAL A 32 -12.42 1.15 -3.14
C VAL A 32 -11.81 0.43 -4.34
N VAL A 33 -12.39 -0.70 -4.79
CA VAL A 33 -11.94 -1.40 -6.01
C VAL A 33 -12.09 -0.52 -7.25
N LYS A 34 -13.15 0.30 -7.34
CA LYS A 34 -13.29 1.28 -8.44
C LYS A 34 -12.22 2.37 -8.40
N GLU A 35 -11.72 2.68 -7.21
CA GLU A 35 -10.64 3.64 -6.98
C GLU A 35 -9.24 3.01 -7.11
N GLY A 36 -9.14 1.76 -7.59
CA GLY A 36 -7.85 1.08 -7.82
C GLY A 36 -7.27 0.40 -6.59
N PHE A 37 -8.11 -0.03 -5.65
CA PHE A 37 -7.66 -0.87 -4.53
C PHE A 37 -6.97 -2.14 -5.06
N PRO A 38 -5.85 -2.57 -4.46
CA PRO A 38 -5.11 -3.74 -4.93
C PRO A 38 -5.98 -5.00 -4.92
N LEU A 39 -5.80 -5.89 -5.90
CA LEU A 39 -6.53 -7.16 -6.00
C LEU A 39 -5.89 -8.24 -5.12
N LYS A 40 -6.68 -9.28 -4.81
CA LYS A 40 -6.19 -10.49 -4.14
C LYS A 40 -5.22 -11.25 -5.04
N ASP A 41 -4.20 -11.85 -4.44
CA ASP A 41 -3.22 -12.65 -5.17
C ASP A 41 -3.67 -14.12 -5.27
N PRO A 42 -3.94 -14.65 -6.48
CA PRO A 42 -4.38 -16.03 -6.65
C PRO A 42 -3.29 -17.07 -6.34
N LEU A 43 -2.00 -16.69 -6.38
CA LEU A 43 -0.88 -17.61 -6.12
C LEU A 43 -0.70 -17.89 -4.63
N PHE A 44 -1.12 -16.96 -3.78
CA PHE A 44 -1.00 -17.06 -2.32
C PHE A 44 -2.34 -17.37 -1.63
N GLY A 45 -3.27 -18.01 -2.34
CA GLY A 45 -4.54 -18.47 -1.78
C GLY A 45 -5.60 -17.37 -1.63
N ASP A 46 -5.69 -16.46 -2.60
CA ASP A 46 -6.65 -15.35 -2.64
C ASP A 46 -6.55 -14.43 -1.41
N LEU A 47 -5.31 -14.22 -0.94
CA LEU A 47 -4.99 -13.33 0.17
C LEU A 47 -4.67 -11.92 -0.31
N TRP A 48 -4.87 -10.94 0.57
CA TRP A 48 -4.48 -9.56 0.30
C TRP A 48 -3.02 -9.36 0.64
N TYR A 49 -2.30 -8.69 -0.26
CA TYR A 49 -0.96 -8.23 0.03
C TYR A 49 -1.01 -6.92 0.82
N TRP A 50 -0.74 -7.00 2.13
CA TRP A 50 -0.85 -5.87 3.04
C TRP A 50 0.01 -4.66 2.65
N PRO A 51 1.25 -4.82 2.17
CA PRO A 51 2.04 -3.67 1.73
C PRO A 51 1.39 -2.91 0.58
N ALA A 52 0.74 -3.57 -0.38
CA ALA A 52 0.00 -2.88 -1.44
C ALA A 52 -1.21 -2.11 -0.91
N VAL A 53 -1.94 -2.69 0.04
CA VAL A 53 -3.08 -2.02 0.71
C VAL A 53 -2.59 -0.77 1.43
N ARG A 54 -1.46 -0.87 2.15
CA ARG A 54 -0.83 0.26 2.84
C ARG A 54 -0.40 1.35 1.85
N THR A 55 0.30 1.00 0.77
CA THR A 55 0.72 1.97 -0.25
C THR A 55 -0.48 2.68 -0.88
N TRP A 56 -1.58 1.97 -1.16
CA TRP A 56 -2.80 2.58 -1.68
C TRP A 56 -3.40 3.59 -0.68
N LEU A 57 -3.42 3.27 0.61
CA LEU A 57 -3.85 4.21 1.66
C LEU A 57 -2.91 5.40 1.77
N ASP A 58 -1.59 5.17 1.75
CA ASP A 58 -0.59 6.23 1.82
C ASP A 58 -0.74 7.19 0.62
N ARG A 59 -1.06 6.69 -0.58
CA ARG A 59 -1.42 7.51 -1.75
C ARG A 59 -2.71 8.29 -1.55
N ARG A 60 -3.77 7.64 -1.04
CA ARG A 60 -5.07 8.25 -0.77
C ARG A 60 -4.97 9.43 0.20
N TYR A 61 -4.13 9.30 1.23
CA TYR A 61 -3.95 10.34 2.25
C TYR A 61 -2.79 11.29 1.96
N HIS A 62 -2.23 11.26 0.74
CA HIS A 62 -1.09 12.09 0.34
C HIS A 62 0.14 11.95 1.26
N LEU A 63 0.29 10.77 1.87
CA LEU A 63 1.43 10.41 2.72
C LEU A 63 2.60 9.85 1.91
N GLN A 64 2.35 9.38 0.68
CA GLN A 64 3.44 9.14 -0.25
C GLN A 64 3.94 10.48 -0.82
N PRO A 65 5.25 10.78 -0.76
CA PRO A 65 5.82 11.81 -1.62
C PRO A 65 5.49 11.42 -3.08
N PRO A 66 5.20 12.40 -3.96
CA PRO A 66 4.84 12.10 -5.34
C PRO A 66 5.87 11.14 -5.94
N ASP A 67 5.39 10.00 -6.46
CA ASP A 67 6.17 9.04 -7.24
C ASP A 67 6.87 9.83 -8.36
N GLY A 68 8.11 10.26 -8.11
CA GLY A 68 8.78 11.24 -8.97
C GLY A 68 9.72 12.23 -8.27
N VAL A 69 9.72 12.38 -6.93
CA VAL A 69 10.87 13.00 -6.24
C VAL A 69 11.88 11.91 -5.90
N THR A 70 12.41 11.29 -6.96
CA THR A 70 13.85 11.11 -7.00
C THR A 70 14.38 12.52 -6.76
N ALA A 71 14.95 12.81 -5.58
CA ALA A 71 15.84 13.96 -5.50
C ALA A 71 16.74 13.84 -6.74
N PRO A 72 16.77 14.81 -7.68
CA PRO A 72 17.51 14.65 -8.92
C PRO A 72 18.90 14.13 -8.55
N PRO A 73 19.32 12.96 -9.08
CA PRO A 73 20.61 12.41 -8.73
C PRO A 73 21.65 13.41 -9.21
N GLY A 74 22.34 14.04 -8.26
CA GLY A 74 23.41 14.98 -8.55
C GLY A 74 22.91 16.37 -8.98
N LEU A 75 22.81 17.28 -8.02
CA LEU A 75 23.56 18.53 -8.19
C LEU A 75 25.04 18.14 -8.05
N ASP A 76 25.58 17.40 -9.02
CA ASP A 76 27.04 17.26 -9.13
C ASP A 76 27.53 18.66 -9.44
N GLU A 77 28.17 19.27 -8.45
CA GLU A 77 28.90 20.50 -8.59
C GLU A 77 29.83 20.38 -9.81
N GLN A 78 29.98 21.45 -10.60
CA GLN A 78 30.86 21.44 -11.77
C GLN A 78 32.27 21.04 -11.33
N GLU A 79 32.70 19.82 -11.66
CA GLU A 79 34.08 19.42 -11.41
C GLU A 79 35.01 20.33 -12.22
N PRO A 80 36.00 21.00 -11.59
CA PRO A 80 36.90 21.91 -12.28
C PRO A 80 37.99 21.10 -12.96
N TRP A 81 37.81 20.80 -14.25
CA TRP A 81 38.85 20.16 -15.05
C TRP A 81 39.83 21.28 -15.47
N LYS A 82 41.06 21.22 -14.94
CA LYS A 82 42.19 22.12 -15.27
C LYS A 82 43.00 21.59 -16.43
#